data_AF-A0A6N9BZ50-F1
#
_entry.id   AF-A0A6N9BZ50-F1
#
_cell.length_a   1.000
_cell.length_b   1.000
_cell.length_c   1.000
_cell.angle_alpha   90.00
_cell.angle_beta   90.00
_cell.angle_gamma   90.00
#
_symmetry.space_group_name_H-M   'P 1'
#
loop_
_entity.id
_entity.type
_entity.pdbx_description
1 polymer ?
#
loop_
_entity_poly.entity_id
_entity_poly.type
_entity_poly.pdbx_seq_one_letter_code
_entity_poly.pdbx_strand_id
1 'polypeptide(L)'
;MTWRRGWRCSTRLPNARKRVRPAAWRHVPIAAAAGPGKSSTSVARTLIDTNVLVYRYDHRFPDKQSTASRVLRECIADGTARVPHQAIVEFVAATTRGRPGERLLQHSVALREAEEIMAQFPVLYPDETVLRTALRGAAAYGLSWFDAHLWAYAEVHGLAELLTEDFQHGRLYGTVTVRDPFRAD
;
A
#
# COMPACT_ATOMS: atom_id res chain seq x y z
N MET A 1 -18.64 -14.79 -8.72
CA MET A 1 -17.22 -14.66 -9.09
C MET A 1 -16.34 -14.83 -7.84
N THR A 2 -15.60 -15.93 -7.75
CA THR A 2 -14.67 -16.19 -6.65
C THR A 2 -13.33 -15.53 -6.93
N TRP A 3 -12.96 -14.52 -6.15
CA TRP A 3 -11.61 -13.96 -6.09
C TRP A 3 -10.63 -15.03 -5.57
N ARG A 4 -10.10 -15.86 -6.48
CA ARG A 4 -9.16 -16.94 -6.13
C ARG A 4 -7.72 -16.41 -6.11
N ARG A 5 -7.37 -15.88 -4.93
CA ARG A 5 -6.07 -15.82 -4.23
C ARG A 5 -5.05 -14.74 -4.65
N GLY A 6 -4.78 -13.85 -3.69
CA GLY A 6 -3.45 -13.30 -3.37
C GLY A 6 -3.03 -13.52 -1.90
N TRP A 7 -3.97 -13.68 -0.96
CA TRP A 7 -3.64 -13.88 0.46
C TRP A 7 -3.66 -15.36 0.85
N ARG A 8 -2.55 -16.09 0.66
CA ARG A 8 -2.28 -17.37 1.36
C ARG A 8 -1.49 -17.08 2.63
N CYS A 9 -2.19 -16.96 3.75
CA CYS A 9 -1.56 -17.02 5.08
C CYS A 9 -1.07 -18.46 5.30
N SER A 10 0.24 -18.66 5.40
CA SER A 10 0.85 -19.94 5.78
C SER A 10 0.48 -20.25 7.23
N THR A 11 -0.40 -21.23 7.43
CA THR A 11 -0.88 -21.65 8.76
C THR A 11 0.17 -22.47 9.49
N ARG A 12 0.94 -21.84 10.40
CA ARG A 12 1.34 -22.44 11.68
C ARG A 12 1.28 -21.36 12.75
N LEU A 13 0.29 -21.46 13.63
CA LEU A 13 0.06 -20.56 14.77
C LEU A 13 0.84 -21.05 15.99
N PRO A 14 1.67 -20.21 16.64
CA PRO A 14 1.93 -20.34 18.07
C PRO A 14 0.89 -19.52 18.85
N ASN A 15 0.34 -20.15 19.88
CA ASN A 15 -0.59 -19.57 20.84
C ASN A 15 0.09 -18.46 21.66
N ALA A 16 -0.49 -17.26 21.72
CA ALA A 16 -0.52 -16.43 22.94
C ALA A 16 -1.37 -15.17 22.74
N ARG A 17 -2.41 -15.03 23.56
CA ARG A 17 -3.27 -13.84 23.63
C ARG A 17 -2.57 -12.72 24.39
N LYS A 18 -2.41 -11.54 23.78
CA LYS A 18 -2.49 -10.24 24.46
C LYS A 18 -3.15 -9.21 23.54
N ARG A 19 -4.20 -8.57 24.04
CA ARG A 19 -5.04 -7.63 23.31
C ARG A 19 -4.36 -6.26 23.33
N VAL A 20 -3.68 -5.89 22.25
CA VAL A 20 -3.10 -4.56 22.07
C VAL A 20 -4.07 -3.73 21.22
N ARG A 21 -4.41 -2.52 21.69
CA ARG A 21 -5.26 -1.58 20.96
C ARG A 21 -4.46 -1.05 19.76
N PRO A 22 -4.99 -1.07 18.51
CA PRO A 22 -4.28 -0.47 17.39
C PRO A 22 -4.18 1.04 17.62
N ALA A 23 -2.98 1.58 17.44
CA ALA A 23 -2.75 3.02 17.49
C ALA A 23 -3.47 3.67 16.30
N ALA A 24 -4.51 4.45 16.59
CA ALA A 24 -5.14 5.33 15.62
C ALA A 24 -4.07 6.25 15.00
N TRP A 25 -4.25 6.62 13.73
CA TRP A 25 -3.47 7.70 13.12
C TRP A 25 -3.62 8.92 14.03
N ARG A 26 -2.52 9.37 14.64
CA ARG A 26 -2.54 10.67 15.31
C ARG A 26 -2.63 11.70 14.21
N HIS A 27 -3.68 12.53 14.23
CA HIS A 27 -3.78 13.70 13.37
C HIS A 27 -2.50 14.52 13.50
N VAL A 28 -1.75 14.63 12.41
CA VAL A 28 -0.77 15.70 12.24
C VAL A 28 -1.51 16.79 11.46
N PRO A 29 -1.87 17.93 12.07
CA PRO A 29 -2.54 18.99 11.34
C PRO A 29 -1.61 19.49 10.23
N ILE A 30 -2.13 19.57 9.00
CA ILE A 30 -1.46 20.25 7.90
C ILE A 30 -1.48 21.74 8.23
N ALA A 31 -0.32 22.29 8.60
CA ALA A 31 -0.17 23.72 8.77
C ALA A 31 -0.34 24.41 7.40
N ALA A 32 -1.43 25.16 7.24
CA ALA A 32 -1.57 26.11 6.15
C ALA A 32 -0.59 27.27 6.39
N ALA A 33 0.61 27.18 5.83
CA ALA A 33 1.58 28.28 5.81
C ALA A 33 1.52 28.99 4.45
N ALA A 34 0.75 30.07 4.39
CA ALA A 34 0.87 31.07 3.33
C ALA A 34 2.05 31.99 3.67
N GLY A 35 3.14 31.84 2.92
CA GLY A 35 4.29 32.74 2.90
C GLY A 35 5.14 32.42 1.66
N PRO A 36 5.81 33.40 1.01
CA PRO A 36 6.58 33.16 -0.19
C PRO A 36 7.93 32.54 0.18
N GLY A 37 7.91 31.25 0.51
CA GLY A 37 9.09 30.41 0.71
C GLY A 37 9.17 29.42 -0.45
N LYS A 38 10.32 29.34 -1.10
CA LYS A 38 10.61 28.50 -2.28
C LYS A 38 9.93 27.12 -2.19
N SER A 39 8.84 26.94 -2.93
CA SER A 39 8.13 25.68 -3.07
C SER A 39 9.04 24.69 -3.81
N SER A 40 9.88 23.97 -3.07
CA SER A 40 10.43 22.71 -3.56
C SER A 40 9.26 21.74 -3.64
N THR A 41 8.56 21.72 -4.77
CA THR A 41 7.53 20.72 -5.06
C THR A 41 8.20 19.35 -4.93
N SER A 42 7.93 18.61 -3.84
CA SER A 42 8.52 17.28 -3.68
C SER A 42 7.94 16.40 -4.79
N VAL A 43 8.79 15.99 -5.71
CA VAL A 43 8.40 15.15 -6.84
C VAL A 43 7.99 13.80 -6.26
N ALA A 44 6.80 13.30 -6.62
CA ALA A 44 6.37 11.98 -6.18
C ALA A 44 7.37 10.90 -6.63
N ARG A 45 7.66 9.91 -5.79
CA ARG A 45 8.69 8.88 -6.07
C ARG A 45 8.22 7.45 -5.86
N THR A 46 7.28 7.22 -4.95
CA THR A 46 6.95 5.87 -4.50
C THR A 46 5.46 5.58 -4.66
N LEU A 47 5.13 4.43 -5.24
CA LEU A 47 3.79 3.85 -5.20
C LEU A 47 3.70 2.84 -4.05
N ILE A 48 2.69 2.98 -3.20
CA ILE A 48 2.46 2.06 -2.08
C ILE A 48 1.43 1.00 -2.49
N ASP A 49 1.80 -0.27 -2.30
CA ASP A 49 0.91 -1.42 -2.50
C ASP A 49 -0.02 -1.66 -1.29
N THR A 50 -1.11 -2.39 -1.53
CA THR A 50 -2.10 -2.81 -0.53
C THR A 50 -1.48 -3.56 0.64
N ASN A 51 -0.51 -4.44 0.40
CA ASN A 51 0.09 -5.27 1.45
C ASN A 51 0.65 -4.40 2.59
N VAL A 52 1.32 -3.29 2.29
CA VAL A 52 1.84 -2.33 3.28
C VAL A 52 0.70 -1.69 4.07
N LEU A 53 -0.38 -1.29 3.40
CA LEU A 53 -1.56 -0.71 4.07
C LEU A 53 -2.23 -1.71 5.00
N VAL A 54 -2.32 -2.99 4.61
CA VAL A 54 -2.98 -4.03 5.41
C VAL A 54 -2.11 -4.48 6.59
N TYR A 55 -0.80 -4.65 6.40
CA TYR A 55 0.09 -5.08 7.50
C TYR A 55 0.10 -4.11 8.67
N ARG A 56 -0.16 -2.82 8.44
CA ARG A 56 -0.39 -1.85 9.52
C ARG A 56 -1.42 -2.31 10.55
N TYR A 57 -2.41 -3.11 10.16
CA TYR A 57 -3.49 -3.59 11.04
C TYR A 57 -3.40 -5.10 11.34
N ASP A 58 -2.47 -5.80 10.71
CA ASP A 58 -2.35 -7.25 10.86
C ASP A 58 -1.53 -7.65 12.08
N HIS A 59 -2.20 -7.76 13.22
CA HIS A 59 -1.62 -8.17 14.51
C HIS A 59 -0.98 -9.58 14.49
N ARG A 60 -1.21 -10.39 13.45
CA ARG A 60 -0.58 -11.71 13.30
C ARG A 60 0.89 -11.60 12.90
N PHE A 61 1.30 -10.45 12.36
CA PHE A 61 2.67 -10.18 11.91
C PHE A 61 3.21 -8.91 12.57
N PRO A 62 3.55 -8.94 13.87
CA PRO A 62 3.94 -7.74 14.63
C PRO A 62 5.15 -7.00 14.05
N ASP A 63 6.13 -7.74 13.52
CA ASP A 63 7.32 -7.13 12.91
C ASP A 63 6.96 -6.38 11.62
N LYS A 64 6.17 -7.01 10.74
CA LYS A 64 5.67 -6.35 9.52
C LYS A 64 4.73 -5.19 9.85
N GLN A 65 3.92 -5.31 10.91
CA GLN A 65 3.07 -4.22 11.38
C GLN A 65 3.91 -3.01 11.83
N SER A 66 4.97 -3.23 12.59
CA SER A 66 5.90 -2.19 13.02
C SER A 66 6.56 -1.52 11.82
N THR A 67 7.11 -2.32 10.90
CA THR A 67 7.74 -1.84 9.67
C THR A 67 6.77 -1.07 8.78
N ALA A 68 5.58 -1.60 8.51
CA ALA A 68 4.55 -0.92 7.72
C ALA A 68 4.15 0.42 8.38
N SER A 69 3.95 0.43 9.70
CA SER A 69 3.61 1.65 10.44
C SER A 69 4.73 2.70 10.40
N ARG A 70 5.99 2.27 10.38
CA ARG A 70 7.15 3.16 10.25
C ARG A 70 7.25 3.71 8.83
N VAL A 71 7.25 2.84 7.81
CA VAL A 71 7.38 3.23 6.40
C VAL A 71 6.25 4.15 5.97
N LEU A 72 5.00 3.87 6.36
CA LEU A 72 3.88 4.77 6.05
C LEU A 72 4.05 6.15 6.68
N ARG A 73 4.59 6.24 7.91
CA ARG A 73 4.87 7.53 8.56
C ARG A 73 5.96 8.31 7.84
N GLU A 74 7.02 7.64 7.40
CA GLU A 74 8.10 8.24 6.59
C GLU A 74 7.52 8.78 5.27
N CYS A 75 6.72 7.98 4.56
CA CYS A 75 6.07 8.38 3.32
C CYS A 75 5.14 9.61 3.47
N ILE A 76 4.41 9.71 4.58
CA ILE A 76 3.55 10.88 4.89
C ILE A 76 4.41 12.11 5.15
N ALA A 77 5.48 11.97 5.94
CA ALA A 77 6.38 13.07 6.27
C ALA A 77 7.08 13.62 5.02
N ASP A 78 7.48 12.74 4.10
CA ASP A 78 8.15 13.11 2.86
C ASP A 78 7.20 13.68 1.79
N GLY A 79 5.90 13.32 1.84
CA GLY A 79 4.87 13.76 0.89
C GLY A 79 5.05 13.23 -0.54
N THR A 80 6.01 12.33 -0.77
CA THR A 80 6.39 11.83 -2.10
C THR A 80 5.68 10.53 -2.49
N ALA A 81 4.90 9.92 -1.60
CA ALA A 81 4.23 8.66 -1.87
C ALA A 81 2.83 8.85 -2.47
N ARG A 82 2.40 7.88 -3.27
CA ARG A 82 1.07 7.78 -3.87
C ARG A 82 0.49 6.41 -3.62
N VAL A 83 -0.84 6.31 -3.62
CA VAL A 83 -1.56 5.05 -3.49
C VAL A 83 -2.40 4.83 -4.75
N PRO A 84 -2.39 3.64 -5.38
CA PRO A 84 -3.31 3.35 -6.46
C PRO A 84 -4.71 3.15 -5.90
N HIS A 85 -5.76 3.53 -6.64
CA HIS A 85 -7.15 3.34 -6.20
C HIS A 85 -7.43 1.88 -5.82
N GLN A 86 -6.80 0.94 -6.54
CA GLN A 86 -6.95 -0.49 -6.35
C GLN A 86 -6.51 -0.88 -4.92
N ALA A 87 -5.48 -0.23 -4.38
CA ALA A 87 -5.04 -0.51 -3.02
C ALA A 87 -6.07 -0.14 -1.95
N ILE A 88 -6.87 0.90 -2.20
CA ILE A 88 -7.98 1.28 -1.31
C ILE A 88 -9.10 0.23 -1.36
N VAL A 89 -9.48 -0.19 -2.57
CA VAL A 89 -10.51 -1.22 -2.78
C VAL A 89 -10.11 -2.53 -2.11
N GLU A 90 -8.87 -2.97 -2.35
CA GLU A 90 -8.34 -4.20 -1.78
C GLU A 90 -8.14 -4.10 -0.27
N PHE A 91 -7.73 -2.94 0.25
CA PHE A 91 -7.58 -2.72 1.69
C PHE A 91 -8.89 -2.97 2.43
N VAL A 92 -10.00 -2.37 1.97
CA VAL A 92 -11.33 -2.57 2.58
C VAL A 92 -11.73 -4.04 2.48
N ALA A 93 -11.57 -4.67 1.31
CA ALA A 93 -11.92 -6.06 1.11
C ALA A 93 -11.09 -7.01 2.00
N ALA A 94 -9.78 -6.79 2.10
CA ALA A 94 -8.85 -7.65 2.84
C ALA A 94 -9.04 -7.53 4.35
N THR A 95 -9.20 -6.31 4.86
CA THR A 95 -9.31 -6.05 6.31
C THR A 95 -10.65 -6.46 6.90
N THR A 96 -11.72 -6.46 6.10
CA THR A 96 -13.07 -6.84 6.53
C THR A 96 -13.42 -8.31 6.25
N ARG A 97 -12.53 -9.04 5.58
CA ARG A 97 -12.73 -10.46 5.25
C ARG A 97 -12.75 -11.33 6.50
N GLY A 98 -13.68 -12.29 6.53
CA GLY A 98 -13.79 -13.30 7.60
C GLY A 98 -14.98 -13.09 8.52
N ARG A 99 -15.11 -13.96 9.53
CA ARG A 99 -16.18 -13.90 10.53
C ARG A 99 -15.88 -12.82 11.59
N PRO A 100 -16.90 -12.28 12.28
CA PRO A 100 -16.67 -11.43 13.45
C PRO A 100 -15.70 -12.12 14.44
N GLY A 101 -14.58 -11.47 14.74
CA GLY A 101 -13.48 -12.01 15.57
C GLY A 101 -12.24 -12.46 14.80
N GLU A 102 -12.37 -12.80 13.51
CA GLU A 102 -11.24 -13.14 12.61
C GLU A 102 -10.80 -11.95 11.74
N ARG A 103 -11.72 -11.00 11.52
CA ARG A 103 -11.45 -9.79 10.73
C ARG A 103 -10.34 -8.97 11.36
N LEU A 104 -9.52 -8.36 10.52
CA LEU A 104 -8.53 -7.38 10.99
C LEU A 104 -9.24 -6.12 11.52
N LEU A 105 -10.26 -5.67 10.78
CA LEU A 105 -11.04 -4.48 11.12
C LEU A 105 -12.55 -4.75 11.04
N GLN A 106 -13.31 -4.05 11.89
CA GLN A 106 -14.75 -3.93 11.70
C GLN A 106 -15.03 -3.10 10.44
N HIS A 107 -16.14 -3.36 9.77
CA HIS A 107 -16.45 -2.72 8.49
C HIS A 107 -16.46 -1.19 8.58
N SER A 108 -17.12 -0.62 9.59
CA SER A 108 -17.15 0.84 9.82
C SER A 108 -15.76 1.42 10.08
N VAL A 109 -14.89 0.67 10.77
CA VAL A 109 -13.49 1.09 10.99
C VAL A 109 -12.73 1.06 9.67
N ALA A 110 -12.85 -0.02 8.89
CA ALA A 110 -12.16 -0.13 7.61
C ALA A 110 -12.54 0.99 6.62
N LEU A 111 -13.81 1.38 6.56
CA LEU A 111 -14.26 2.50 5.72
C LEU A 111 -13.65 3.83 6.18
N ARG A 112 -13.68 4.11 7.48
CA ARG A 112 -13.05 5.32 8.03
C ARG A 112 -11.55 5.34 7.78
N GLU A 113 -10.86 4.22 8.00
CA GLU A 113 -9.41 4.15 7.73
C GLU A 113 -9.10 4.30 6.23
N ALA A 114 -9.99 3.86 5.33
CA ALA A 114 -9.85 4.10 3.90
C ALA A 114 -9.95 5.60 3.56
N GLU A 115 -10.92 6.32 4.15
CA GLU A 115 -11.03 7.78 4.02
C GLU A 115 -9.78 8.49 4.55
N GLU A 116 -9.25 8.06 5.70
CA GLU A 116 -8.02 8.61 6.28
C GLU A 116 -6.79 8.35 5.39
N ILE A 117 -6.69 7.20 4.73
CA ILE A 117 -5.63 6.93 3.75
C ILE A 117 -5.76 7.89 2.56
N MET A 118 -6.98 8.10 2.05
CA MET A 118 -7.24 9.02 0.93
C MET A 118 -6.97 10.49 1.29
N ALA A 119 -7.13 10.87 2.57
CA ALA A 119 -6.81 12.20 3.05
C ALA A 119 -5.29 12.46 3.17
N GLN A 120 -4.50 11.40 3.36
CA GLN A 120 -3.05 11.52 3.62
C GLN A 120 -2.19 11.22 2.39
N PHE A 121 -2.68 10.41 1.46
CA PHE A 121 -1.98 10.08 0.23
C PHE A 121 -2.81 10.47 -0.98
N PRO A 122 -2.23 11.17 -1.97
CA PRO A 122 -2.92 11.37 -3.23
C PRO A 122 -3.14 10.01 -3.92
N VAL A 123 -4.39 9.78 -4.32
CA VAL A 123 -4.85 8.54 -4.96
C VAL A 123 -4.69 8.64 -6.47
N LEU A 124 -4.09 7.61 -7.07
CA LEU A 124 -3.99 7.47 -8.53
C LEU A 124 -5.11 6.58 -9.04
N TYR A 125 -5.92 7.11 -9.96
CA TYR A 125 -7.01 6.38 -10.60
C TYR A 125 -6.54 5.83 -11.95
N PRO A 126 -6.96 4.61 -12.33
CA PRO A 126 -6.54 4.03 -13.60
C PRO A 126 -7.27 4.75 -14.73
N ASP A 127 -6.55 4.99 -15.80
CA ASP A 127 -7.11 5.41 -17.08
C ASP A 127 -6.77 4.37 -18.16
N GLU A 128 -7.11 4.68 -19.40
CA GLU A 128 -6.78 3.83 -20.55
C GLU A 128 -5.26 3.60 -20.68
N THR A 129 -4.44 4.59 -20.35
CA THR A 129 -2.98 4.52 -20.42
C THR A 129 -2.43 3.51 -19.43
N VAL A 130 -2.88 3.55 -18.17
CA VAL A 130 -2.51 2.57 -17.13
C VAL A 130 -2.90 1.16 -17.59
N LEU A 131 -4.12 0.99 -18.12
CA LEU A 131 -4.59 -0.33 -18.55
C LEU A 131 -3.79 -0.89 -19.73
N ARG A 132 -3.49 -0.07 -20.74
CA ARG A 132 -2.68 -0.48 -21.89
C ARG A 132 -1.23 -0.77 -21.49
N THR A 133 -0.67 0.01 -20.57
CA THR A 133 0.68 -0.23 -20.03
C THR A 133 0.72 -1.54 -19.25
N ALA A 134 -0.31 -1.85 -18.46
CA ALA A 134 -0.42 -3.12 -17.75
C ALA A 134 -0.42 -4.32 -18.70
N LEU A 135 -1.20 -4.27 -19.80
CA LEU A 135 -1.21 -5.33 -20.82
C LEU A 135 0.19 -5.57 -21.41
N ARG A 136 0.92 -4.49 -21.71
CA ARG A 136 2.29 -4.57 -22.24
C ARG A 136 3.26 -5.12 -21.20
N GLY A 137 3.17 -4.65 -19.96
CA GLY A 137 4.01 -5.12 -18.84
C GLY A 137 3.81 -6.59 -18.52
N ALA A 138 2.56 -7.07 -18.54
CA ALA A 138 2.23 -8.48 -18.35
C ALA A 138 2.94 -9.36 -19.40
N ALA A 139 2.87 -8.96 -20.67
CA ALA A 139 3.53 -9.69 -21.76
C ALA A 139 5.07 -9.57 -21.71
N ALA A 140 5.61 -8.38 -21.43
CA ALA A 140 7.05 -8.13 -21.47
C ALA A 140 7.81 -8.74 -20.29
N TYR A 141 7.20 -8.78 -19.11
CA TYR A 141 7.86 -9.16 -17.87
C TYR A 141 7.34 -10.47 -17.26
N GLY A 142 6.30 -11.07 -17.85
CA GLY A 142 5.65 -12.27 -17.31
C GLY A 142 4.97 -12.03 -15.96
N LEU A 143 4.57 -10.79 -15.68
CA LEU A 143 3.87 -10.43 -14.46
C LEU A 143 2.45 -11.00 -14.47
N SER A 144 1.92 -11.31 -13.28
CA SER A 144 0.49 -11.60 -13.16
C SER A 144 -0.33 -10.36 -13.56
N TRP A 145 -1.60 -10.54 -13.90
CA TRP A 145 -2.45 -9.42 -14.31
C TRP A 145 -2.50 -8.30 -13.27
N PHE A 146 -2.66 -8.65 -11.99
CA PHE A 146 -2.73 -7.65 -10.91
C PHE A 146 -1.39 -6.98 -10.66
N ASP A 147 -0.29 -7.73 -10.72
CA ASP A 147 1.07 -7.19 -10.58
C ASP A 147 1.39 -6.23 -11.73
N ALA A 148 1.07 -6.61 -12.96
CA ALA A 148 1.26 -5.75 -14.13
C ALA A 148 0.45 -4.46 -14.03
N HIS A 149 -0.78 -4.54 -13.51
CA HIS A 149 -1.63 -3.37 -13.30
C HIS A 149 -1.09 -2.46 -12.20
N LEU A 150 -0.62 -3.02 -11.08
CA LEU A 150 0.02 -2.27 -10.01
C LEU A 150 1.30 -1.57 -10.49
N TRP A 151 2.18 -2.29 -11.18
CA TRP A 151 3.39 -1.74 -11.77
C TRP A 151 3.09 -0.61 -12.77
N ALA A 152 2.04 -0.75 -13.58
CA ALA A 152 1.68 0.23 -14.59
C ALA A 152 1.31 1.60 -14.00
N TYR A 153 0.74 1.66 -12.78
CA TYR A 153 0.55 2.94 -12.08
C TYR A 153 1.87 3.65 -11.85
N ALA A 154 2.87 2.95 -11.35
CA ALA A 154 4.17 3.55 -11.07
C ALA A 154 4.84 4.02 -12.37
N GLU A 155 4.83 3.19 -13.40
CA GLU A 155 5.43 3.51 -14.70
C GLU A 155 4.75 4.72 -15.36
N VAL A 156 3.41 4.73 -15.47
CA VAL A 156 2.68 5.81 -16.15
C VAL A 156 2.81 7.15 -15.41
N HIS A 157 2.88 7.12 -14.09
CA HIS A 157 3.02 8.33 -13.28
C HIS A 157 4.48 8.71 -12.96
N GLY A 158 5.46 8.03 -13.56
CA GLY A 158 6.88 8.34 -13.40
C GLY A 158 7.41 8.15 -11.98
N LEU A 159 6.83 7.22 -11.22
CA LEU A 159 7.25 6.88 -9.86
C LEU A 159 8.42 5.90 -9.95
N ALA A 160 9.56 6.28 -9.38
CA ALA A 160 10.80 5.51 -9.45
C ALA A 160 10.74 4.19 -8.65
N GLU A 161 9.85 4.10 -7.67
CA GLU A 161 9.80 2.98 -6.73
C GLU A 161 8.39 2.41 -6.57
N LEU A 162 8.29 1.08 -6.53
CA LEU A 162 7.11 0.34 -6.11
C LEU A 162 7.38 -0.35 -4.77
N LEU A 163 6.65 0.04 -3.73
CA LEU A 163 6.79 -0.49 -2.39
C LEU A 163 5.83 -1.67 -2.18
N THR A 164 6.35 -2.90 -2.26
CA THR A 164 5.55 -4.15 -2.28
C THR A 164 6.37 -5.36 -1.84
N GLU A 165 5.73 -6.34 -1.21
CA GLU A 165 6.33 -7.65 -0.89
C GLU A 165 6.15 -8.71 -1.99
N ASP A 166 5.24 -8.46 -2.95
CA ASP A 166 4.78 -9.48 -3.90
C ASP A 166 5.70 -9.61 -5.13
N PHE A 167 6.68 -8.73 -5.25
CA PHE A 167 7.66 -8.70 -6.33
C PHE A 167 9.08 -9.07 -5.84
N GLN A 168 9.97 -9.36 -6.79
CA GLN A 168 11.37 -9.54 -6.49
C GLN A 168 12.01 -8.20 -6.07
N HIS A 169 12.40 -8.09 -4.80
CA HIS A 169 13.11 -6.92 -4.26
C HIS A 169 14.35 -6.56 -5.11
N GLY A 170 14.54 -5.26 -5.36
CA GLY A 170 15.67 -4.70 -6.11
C GLY A 170 15.56 -4.86 -7.63
N ARG A 171 14.53 -5.54 -8.13
CA ARG A 171 14.33 -5.71 -9.58
C ARG A 171 13.76 -4.44 -10.21
N LEU A 172 14.32 -4.08 -11.36
CA LEU A 172 13.84 -3.00 -12.22
C LEU A 172 12.87 -3.54 -13.27
N TYR A 173 11.69 -2.93 -13.37
CA TYR A 173 10.69 -3.16 -14.41
C TYR A 173 10.39 -1.83 -15.10
N GLY A 174 10.76 -1.70 -16.37
CA GLY A 174 10.72 -0.40 -17.05
C GLY A 174 11.60 0.61 -16.31
N THR A 175 10.98 1.65 -15.78
CA THR A 175 11.65 2.69 -14.97
C THR A 175 11.47 2.51 -13.46
N VAL A 176 10.72 1.48 -13.03
CA VAL A 176 10.28 1.30 -11.64
C VAL A 176 11.11 0.23 -10.94
N THR A 177 11.76 0.60 -9.84
CA THR A 177 12.48 -0.33 -8.97
C THR A 177 11.57 -0.85 -7.87
N VAL A 178 11.55 -2.15 -7.64
CA VAL A 178 10.79 -2.76 -6.55
C VAL A 178 11.57 -2.65 -5.24
N ARG A 179 10.93 -2.13 -4.19
CA ARG A 179 11.41 -2.21 -2.82
C ARG A 179 10.42 -2.99 -1.94
N ASP A 180 10.85 -4.15 -1.46
CA ASP A 180 10.17 -4.83 -0.36
C ASP A 180 10.63 -4.26 0.99
N PRO A 181 9.77 -3.55 1.74
CA PRO A 181 10.15 -2.96 3.03
C PRO A 181 10.32 -3.99 4.15
N PHE A 182 9.86 -5.23 3.97
CA PHE A 182 9.86 -6.26 5.01
C PHE A 182 11.09 -7.16 4.97
N ARG A 183 12.00 -6.93 4.03
CA ARG A 183 13.31 -7.59 4.00
C ARG A 183 14.28 -6.81 4.88
N ALA A 184 15.18 -7.55 5.53
CA ALA A 184 16.39 -6.95 6.06
C ALA A 184 17.29 -6.55 4.88
N ASP A 185 17.98 -5.42 5.04
CA ASP A 185 19.04 -4.97 4.14
C ASP A 185 20.21 -5.98 4.10
#